data_AF-A0A7C3CRG5-F1
#
_entry.id   AF-A0A7C3CRG5-F1
#
_cell.length_a   1.000
_cell.length_b   1.000
_cell.length_c   1.000
_cell.angle_alpha   90.00
_cell.angle_beta   90.00
_cell.angle_gamma   90.00
#
_symmetry.space_group_name_H-M   'P 1'
#
loop_
_entity.id
_entity.type
_entity.pdbx_description
1 polymer ?
#
loop_
_entity_poly.entity_id
_entity_poly.type
_entity_poly.pdbx_seq_one_letter_code
_entity_poly.pdbx_strand_id
1 'polypeptide(L)'
;MRRKVNRFPDDVALKIATEYLTTSASIRELQEKYGFTGAGTLYNWIRKFGLSKPDKETLKIHQIMEKEKEKNKRSKEDIEKENKELKRQLEFERLKSKAYEKMIEIAERELSISIKKNFGYKR
;
A
#
# COMPACT_ATOMS: atom_id res chain seq x y z
N MET A 1 21.58 45.46 5.16
CA MET A 1 21.63 44.02 5.51
C MET A 1 20.82 43.21 4.49
N ARG A 2 21.44 42.29 3.75
CA ARG A 2 20.70 41.37 2.86
C ARG A 2 20.03 40.30 3.74
N ARG A 3 18.70 40.19 3.70
CA ARG A 3 17.97 39.09 4.35
C ARG A 3 18.37 37.78 3.66
N LYS A 4 18.82 36.81 4.44
CA LYS A 4 19.11 35.45 3.94
C LYS A 4 17.77 34.82 3.58
N VAL A 5 17.49 34.69 2.28
CA VAL A 5 16.21 34.12 1.81
C VAL A 5 16.33 32.60 1.90
N ASN A 6 15.57 31.99 2.79
CA ASN A 6 15.50 30.54 2.85
C ASN A 6 14.66 30.06 1.67
N ARG A 7 15.32 29.48 0.64
CA ARG A 7 14.63 29.06 -0.58
C ARG A 7 14.03 27.68 -0.35
N PHE A 8 12.70 27.62 -0.32
CA PHE A 8 11.99 26.35 -0.31
C PHE A 8 12.10 25.68 -1.70
N PRO A 9 12.35 24.37 -1.77
CA PRO A 9 12.23 23.62 -3.01
C PRO A 9 10.82 23.75 -3.59
N ASP A 10 10.72 23.80 -4.91
CA ASP A 10 9.43 23.98 -5.59
C ASP A 10 8.45 22.84 -5.30
N ASP A 11 8.94 21.61 -5.13
CA ASP A 11 8.11 20.44 -4.75
C ASP A 11 7.46 20.63 -3.37
N VAL A 12 8.22 21.18 -2.42
CA VAL A 12 7.75 21.44 -1.05
C VAL A 12 6.76 22.60 -1.05
N ALA A 13 7.06 23.67 -1.79
CA ALA A 13 6.17 24.81 -1.95
C ALA A 13 4.83 24.41 -2.61
N LEU A 14 4.87 23.55 -3.63
CA LEU A 14 3.68 23.02 -4.29
C LEU A 14 2.85 22.18 -3.32
N LYS A 15 3.47 21.27 -2.57
CA LYS A 15 2.78 20.44 -1.58
C LYS A 15 2.05 21.29 -0.52
N ILE A 16 2.72 22.31 0.03
CA ILE A 16 2.13 23.20 1.03
C ILE A 16 0.96 24.00 0.45
N ALA A 17 1.12 24.54 -0.77
CA ALA A 17 0.07 25.29 -1.44
C ALA A 17 -1.15 24.43 -1.76
N THR A 18 -0.94 23.18 -2.21
CA THR A 18 -2.05 22.23 -2.41
C THR A 18 -2.75 21.89 -1.11
N GLU A 19 -2.00 21.64 -0.02
CA GLU A 19 -2.55 21.30 1.29
C GLU A 19 -3.42 22.44 1.84
N TYR A 20 -2.98 23.69 1.70
CA TYR A 20 -3.79 24.86 2.09
C TYR A 20 -5.12 24.98 1.33
N LEU A 21 -5.14 24.55 0.07
CA LEU A 21 -6.32 24.65 -0.76
C LEU A 21 -7.26 23.46 -0.57
N THR A 22 -6.73 22.27 -0.24
CA THR A 22 -7.51 21.05 0.01
C THR A 22 -8.01 20.94 1.44
N THR A 23 -7.24 21.44 2.40
CA THR A 23 -7.53 21.35 3.82
C THR A 23 -8.02 22.71 4.32
N SER A 24 -8.97 22.73 5.26
CA SER A 24 -9.42 23.96 5.94
C SER A 24 -8.39 24.47 6.96
N ALA A 25 -7.09 24.28 6.70
CA ALA A 25 -6.02 24.66 7.59
C ALA A 25 -5.76 26.16 7.51
N SER A 26 -5.52 26.78 8.66
CA SER A 26 -5.12 28.18 8.71
C SER A 26 -3.68 28.35 8.24
N ILE A 27 -3.36 29.54 7.75
CA ILE A 27 -1.99 29.87 7.33
C ILE A 27 -1.01 29.69 8.50
N ARG A 28 -1.45 30.00 9.73
CA ARG A 28 -0.62 29.86 10.93
C ARG A 28 -0.26 28.41 11.24
N GLU A 29 -1.22 27.49 11.11
CA GLU A 29 -0.99 26.06 11.30
C GLU A 29 0.03 25.51 10.27
N LEU A 30 -0.08 25.93 9.02
CA LEU A 30 0.88 25.53 7.98
C LEU A 30 2.27 26.14 8.21
N GLN A 31 2.34 27.37 8.74
CA GLN A 31 3.60 28.01 9.12
C GLN A 31 4.28 27.27 10.28
N GLU A 32 3.52 26.84 11.28
CA GLU A 32 4.04 26.03 12.40
C GLU A 32 4.50 24.64 11.91
N LYS A 33 3.74 24.01 11.00
CA LYS A 33 4.03 22.67 10.47
C LYS A 33 5.24 22.62 9.55
N TYR A 34 5.40 23.61 8.66
CA TYR A 34 6.41 23.60 7.60
C TYR A 34 7.50 24.67 7.76
N GLY A 35 7.36 25.58 8.73
CA GLY A 35 8.39 26.55 9.10
C GLY A 35 8.61 27.68 8.07
N PHE A 36 7.67 27.93 7.16
CA PHE A 36 7.80 29.04 6.22
C PHE A 36 7.35 30.37 6.84
N THR A 37 8.00 31.46 6.44
CA THR A 37 7.74 32.79 7.00
C THR A 37 6.85 33.62 6.09
N GLY A 38 5.82 34.24 6.67
CA GLY A 38 4.95 35.21 6.02
C GLY A 38 3.84 34.59 5.17
N ALA A 39 2.62 35.12 5.31
CA ALA A 39 1.45 34.69 4.55
C ALA A 39 1.61 34.95 3.04
N GLY A 40 2.32 36.02 2.66
CA GLY A 40 2.57 36.39 1.27
C GLY A 40 3.34 35.32 0.48
N THR A 41 4.20 34.55 1.15
CA THR A 41 4.96 33.45 0.53
C THR A 41 4.03 32.37 0.00
N LEU A 42 2.99 32.02 0.76
CA LEU A 42 1.98 31.03 0.36
C LEU A 42 1.16 31.52 -0.83
N TYR A 43 0.69 32.78 -0.80
CA TYR A 43 -0.05 33.36 -1.92
C TYR A 43 0.80 33.45 -3.20
N ASN A 44 2.10 33.74 -3.06
CA ASN A 44 3.03 33.72 -4.19
C ASN A 44 3.19 32.31 -4.78
N TRP A 45 3.23 31.26 -3.94
CA TRP A 45 3.27 29.88 -4.43
C TRP A 45 1.97 29.48 -5.13
N ILE A 46 0.82 29.80 -4.54
CA ILE A 46 -0.50 29.55 -5.15
C ILE A 46 -0.56 30.20 -6.54
N ARG A 47 -0.13 31.46 -6.66
CA ARG A 47 -0.04 32.18 -7.94
C ARG A 47 1.00 31.58 -8.89
N LYS A 48 2.18 31.23 -8.39
CA LYS A 48 3.29 30.65 -9.17
C LYS A 48 2.88 29.33 -9.82
N PHE A 49 2.14 28.50 -9.10
CA PHE A 49 1.69 27.19 -9.56
C PHE A 49 0.30 27.21 -10.21
N GLY A 50 -0.32 28.39 -10.35
CA GLY A 50 -1.65 28.54 -10.96
C GLY A 50 -2.76 27.81 -10.19
N LEU A 51 -2.58 27.59 -8.89
CA LEU A 51 -3.52 26.86 -8.06
C LEU A 51 -4.70 27.78 -7.72
N SER A 52 -5.92 27.34 -8.00
CA SER A 52 -7.15 28.01 -7.58
C SER A 52 -7.81 27.25 -6.44
N LYS A 53 -8.69 27.91 -5.68
CA LYS A 53 -9.49 27.21 -4.67
C LYS A 53 -10.26 26.09 -5.36
N PRO A 54 -10.03 24.82 -4.99
CA PRO A 54 -10.79 23.69 -5.52
C PRO A 54 -12.27 23.92 -5.20
N ASP A 55 -13.13 23.66 -6.17
CA ASP A 55 -14.56 23.76 -5.98
C ASP A 55 -15.01 22.74 -4.91
N LYS A 56 -16.12 23.00 -4.21
CA LYS A 56 -16.57 22.16 -3.08
C LYS A 56 -16.73 20.69 -3.47
N GLU A 57 -17.06 20.41 -4.72
CA GLU A 57 -17.16 19.05 -5.25
C GLU A 57 -15.80 18.36 -5.36
N THR A 58 -14.77 19.08 -5.82
CA THR A 58 -13.41 18.54 -5.93
C THR A 58 -12.79 18.22 -4.56
N LEU A 59 -13.08 19.02 -3.54
CA LEU A 59 -12.71 18.75 -2.14
C LEU A 59 -13.36 17.46 -1.61
N LYS A 60 -14.64 17.26 -1.93
CA LYS A 60 -15.38 16.05 -1.54
C LYS A 60 -14.80 14.81 -2.21
N ILE A 61 -14.42 14.90 -3.49
CA ILE A 61 -13.75 13.82 -4.23
C ILE A 61 -12.41 13.49 -3.58
N HIS A 62 -11.58 14.47 -3.25
CA HIS A 62 -10.30 14.23 -2.59
C HIS A 62 -10.46 13.53 -1.22
N GLN A 63 -11.43 13.95 -0.41
CA GLN A 63 -11.71 13.29 0.88
C GLN A 63 -12.20 11.85 0.72
N ILE A 64 -12.99 11.55 -0.32
CA ILE A 64 -13.41 10.18 -0.63
C ILE A 64 -12.21 9.35 -1.05
N MET A 65 -11.34 9.87 -1.92
CA MET A 65 -10.13 9.19 -2.37
C MET A 65 -9.15 8.90 -1.23
N GLU A 66 -8.97 9.80 -0.26
CA GLU A 66 -8.12 9.53 0.90
C GLU A 66 -8.69 8.43 1.79
N LYS A 67 -10.01 8.44 2.05
CA LYS A 67 -10.67 7.37 2.78
C LYS A 67 -10.58 6.02 2.05
N GLU A 68 -10.68 6.02 0.73
CA GLU A 68 -10.48 4.81 -0.08
C GLU A 68 -9.04 4.30 -0.04
N LYS A 69 -8.03 5.20 -0.05
CA LYS A 69 -6.62 4.81 0.12
C LYS A 69 -6.38 4.15 1.48
N GLU A 70 -6.96 4.67 2.56
CA GLU A 70 -6.84 4.07 3.89
C GLU A 70 -7.54 2.71 3.97
N LYS A 71 -8.72 2.56 3.36
CA LYS A 71 -9.41 1.26 3.26
C LYS A 71 -8.59 0.25 2.45
N ASN A 72 -8.03 0.68 1.32
CA ASN A 72 -7.17 -0.15 0.48
C ASN A 72 -5.85 -0.53 1.17
N LYS A 73 -5.35 0.28 2.09
CA LYS A 73 -4.15 -0.07 2.87
C LYS A 73 -4.45 -1.19 3.86
N ARG A 74 -5.58 -1.09 4.59
CA ARG A 74 -6.04 -2.15 5.51
C ARG A 74 -6.32 -3.46 4.75
N SER A 75 -7.01 -3.38 3.61
CA SER A 75 -7.30 -4.56 2.81
C SER A 75 -6.04 -5.23 2.25
N LYS A 76 -5.01 -4.48 1.86
CA LYS A 76 -3.73 -5.05 1.43
C LYS A 76 -3.03 -5.83 2.53
N GLU A 77 -2.97 -5.27 3.75
CA GLU A 77 -2.36 -5.95 4.89
C GLU A 77 -3.10 -7.25 5.25
N ASP A 78 -4.43 -7.25 5.16
CA ASP A 78 -5.25 -8.44 5.41
C ASP A 78 -5.05 -9.49 4.31
N ILE A 79 -5.02 -9.08 3.03
CA ILE A 79 -4.74 -9.97 1.89
C ILE A 79 -3.34 -10.59 1.98
N GLU A 80 -2.33 -9.84 2.43
CA GLU A 80 -0.97 -10.36 2.60
C GLU A 80 -0.90 -11.42 3.72
N LYS A 81 -1.62 -11.19 4.83
CA LYS A 81 -1.72 -12.18 5.92
C LYS A 81 -2.39 -13.46 5.45
N GLU A 82 -3.52 -13.35 4.75
CA GLU A 82 -4.25 -14.50 4.20
C GLU A 82 -3.36 -15.29 3.23
N ASN A 83 -2.67 -14.61 2.31
CA ASN A 83 -1.75 -15.26 1.39
C ASN A 83 -0.60 -16.00 2.09
N LYS A 84 -0.07 -15.44 3.18
CA LYS A 84 0.99 -16.08 3.96
C LYS A 84 0.49 -17.36 4.62
N GLU A 85 -0.70 -17.33 5.20
CA GLU A 85 -1.31 -18.49 5.84
C GLU A 85 -1.65 -19.57 4.82
N LEU A 86 -2.26 -19.20 3.68
CA LEU A 86 -2.56 -20.14 2.59
C LEU A 86 -1.31 -20.83 2.05
N LYS A 87 -0.21 -20.09 1.88
CA LYS A 87 1.08 -20.67 1.46
C LYS A 87 1.60 -21.69 2.47
N ARG A 88 1.52 -21.39 3.76
CA ARG A 88 1.93 -22.29 4.83
C ARG A 88 1.10 -23.58 4.83
N GLN A 89 -0.21 -23.47 4.69
CA GLN A 89 -1.10 -24.64 4.61
C GLN A 89 -0.79 -25.49 3.37
N LEU A 90 -0.53 -24.86 2.24
CA LEU A 90 -0.15 -25.55 1.01
C LEU A 90 1.18 -26.29 1.14
N GLU A 91 2.19 -25.68 1.78
CA GLU A 91 3.48 -26.33 2.04
C GLU A 91 3.32 -27.54 2.97
N PHE A 92 2.50 -27.39 4.01
CA PHE A 92 2.21 -28.49 4.94
C PHE A 92 1.51 -29.66 4.25
N GLU A 93 0.47 -29.40 3.46
CA GLU A 93 -0.23 -30.45 2.71
C GLU A 93 0.70 -31.12 1.68
N ARG A 94 1.54 -30.36 0.98
CA ARG A 94 2.55 -30.93 0.07
C ARG A 94 3.55 -31.84 0.80
N LEU A 95 3.99 -31.44 1.99
CA LEU A 95 4.89 -32.26 2.81
C LEU A 95 4.18 -33.54 3.26
N LYS A 96 2.93 -33.42 3.70
CA LYS A 96 2.09 -34.55 4.11
C LYS A 96 1.84 -35.52 2.96
N SER A 97 1.53 -35.03 1.76
CA SER A 97 1.40 -35.87 0.56
C SER A 97 2.68 -36.64 0.26
N LYS A 98 3.84 -35.98 0.30
CA LYS A 98 5.14 -36.65 0.11
C LYS A 98 5.43 -37.70 1.19
N ALA A 99 5.07 -37.41 2.43
CA ALA A 99 5.23 -38.36 3.53
C ALA A 99 4.35 -39.61 3.32
N TYR A 100 3.11 -39.45 2.86
CA TYR A 100 2.24 -40.57 2.52
C TYR A 100 2.75 -41.37 1.32
N GLU A 101 3.23 -40.70 0.26
CA GLU A 101 3.87 -41.38 -0.86
C GLU A 101 5.04 -42.24 -0.38
N LYS A 102 5.88 -41.69 0.52
CA LYS A 102 7.02 -42.42 1.06
C LYS A 102 6.61 -43.59 1.95
N MET A 103 5.57 -43.42 2.76
CA MET A 103 5.00 -44.49 3.57
C MET A 103 4.49 -45.64 2.71
N ILE A 104 3.81 -45.32 1.59
CA ILE A 104 3.34 -46.32 0.62
C ILE A 104 4.55 -47.08 0.04
N GLU A 105 5.59 -46.38 -0.40
CA GLU A 105 6.81 -47.04 -0.94
C GLU A 105 7.45 -48.01 0.06
N ILE A 106 7.51 -47.64 1.34
CA ILE A 106 8.05 -48.50 2.40
C ILE A 106 7.16 -49.74 2.58
N ALA A 107 5.84 -49.55 2.62
CA ALA A 107 4.89 -50.64 2.78
C ALA A 107 4.92 -51.61 1.59
N GLU A 108 5.00 -51.10 0.35
CA GLU A 108 5.13 -51.95 -0.84
C GLU A 108 6.42 -52.78 -0.81
N ARG A 109 7.54 -52.18 -0.37
CA ARG A 109 8.83 -52.86 -0.23
C ARG A 109 8.81 -53.95 0.84
N GLU A 110 8.21 -53.69 2.00
CA GLU A 110 8.25 -54.61 3.15
C GLU A 110 7.21 -55.73 3.04
N LEU A 111 6.03 -55.43 2.51
CA LEU A 111 4.93 -56.38 2.40
C LEU A 111 4.86 -57.07 1.04
N SER A 112 5.68 -56.67 0.07
CA SER A 112 5.70 -57.21 -1.31
C SER A 112 4.33 -57.17 -2.00
N ILE A 113 3.47 -56.21 -1.64
CA ILE A 113 2.17 -55.96 -2.26
C ILE A 113 2.20 -54.65 -3.03
N SER A 114 1.47 -54.56 -4.14
CA SER A 114 1.28 -53.30 -4.88
C SER A 114 0.09 -52.55 -4.28
N ILE A 115 0.35 -51.46 -3.57
CA ILE A 115 -0.68 -50.61 -2.95
C ILE A 115 -1.11 -49.51 -3.93
N LYS A 116 -0.18 -48.99 -4.74
CA LYS A 116 -0.53 -48.10 -5.84
C LYS A 116 -1.31 -48.86 -6.90
N LYS A 117 -2.38 -48.21 -7.40
CA LYS A 117 -3.18 -48.71 -8.51
C LYS A 117 -2.35 -48.62 -9.80
N ASN A 118 -1.89 -49.77 -10.29
CA ASN A 118 -1.26 -49.86 -11.61
C ASN A 118 -2.36 -49.72 -12.66
N PHE A 119 -2.40 -48.60 -13.39
CA PHE A 119 -3.22 -48.47 -14.61
C PHE A 119 -2.58 -49.30 -15.73
N GLY A 120 -2.54 -50.62 -15.56
CA GLY A 120 -2.25 -51.56 -16.64
C GLY A 120 -3.55 -51.93 -17.34
N TYR A 121 -3.95 -51.16 -18.34
CA TYR A 121 -4.89 -51.66 -19.35
C TYR A 121 -4.13 -51.86 -20.66
N LYS A 122 -3.86 -53.13 -21.01
CA LYS A 122 -3.46 -53.52 -22.36
C LYS A 122 -4.59 -54.37 -22.95
N ARG A 123 -5.05 -53.91 -24.11
CA ARG A 123 -6.07 -54.43 -25.04
C ARG A 123 -7.52 -54.18 -24.66
#